data_AF-A0A7V9B4A6-F1
#
_entry.id   AF-A0A7V9B4A6-F1
#
_cell.length_a   1.000
_cell.length_b   1.000
_cell.length_c   1.000
_cell.angle_alpha   90.00
_cell.angle_beta   90.00
_cell.angle_gamma   90.00
#
_symmetry.space_group_name_H-M   'P 1'
#
loop_
_entity.id
_entity.type
_entity.pdbx_description
1 polymer ?
#
loop_
_entity_poly.entity_id
_entity_poly.type
_entity_poly.pdbx_seq_one_letter_code
_entity_poly.pdbx_strand_id
1 'polypeptide(L)'
;MVTLDRETDLRRQERELIERRARTAHELLRAKLERPGPATWWNDVGTDVFIELVAARITPDEAATVRAWRTTGSRGSWGSVAVTSHRDLRNRWRLDWEGPDLDEVGMAIGIAAAHRLGEDPTAAPWTPEGVGGASVGSPALSATLADRADPRRRRAERFAYVGVDVDEAEGVVRCRYDLDGRAFTEEITFGPGLAWTPAAHEAARLLFLLAAVSYYKAGAPPVVDLGATPVRPGELDLLRSFYVDGLGEFAVRNDLDLTGIELVGGRPAPPVPAAGQPARPDASTRPLIPFGGGLDSIVTVELLRSHVTDPALFVVDRAGYRFESIERAAAVTGLPVVRAEREIDPTLVRPTDDERARWFNGHVPVTGIISAIAVLAAVLHGRSAVVMSNEWSASSGNVRVGGRDVNHQFSKSETFEAAWRAVLAEAVPTVDYFSFLRPFSELWIAQRFAGMHAFHPVFHSCNRAFHLDPAERLDHWCGECDKCVFIDLILSPFLPRTELDAIFDGREPLANPALADRFRRLLATVDDPKPFECVGDVDECRAALVLAAERADRNGPEHSFLHQLVDELGPAAVEAADDGSARLLRPMGVHHIPDALLAAAPLR
;
A
#
# COMPACT_ATOMS: atom_id res chain seq x y z
N MET A 1 0.21 32.54 36.94
CA MET A 1 -0.42 33.32 35.83
C MET A 1 0.55 34.32 35.16
N VAL A 2 1.59 34.83 35.83
CA VAL A 2 2.55 35.81 35.24
C VAL A 2 3.69 35.18 34.42
N THR A 3 3.97 33.88 34.57
CA THR A 3 5.08 33.18 33.88
C THR A 3 4.74 32.70 32.47
N LEU A 4 3.49 32.31 32.20
CA LEU A 4 3.00 31.89 30.88
C LEU A 4 3.00 33.03 29.86
N ASP A 5 2.72 34.26 30.32
CA ASP A 5 2.66 35.45 29.48
C ASP A 5 4.07 35.82 28.96
N ARG A 6 5.09 35.66 29.81
CA ARG A 6 6.49 36.00 29.50
C ARG A 6 7.13 35.05 28.49
N GLU A 7 6.80 33.76 28.55
CA GLU A 7 7.30 32.76 27.60
C GLU A 7 6.63 32.90 26.22
N THR A 8 5.35 33.28 26.20
CA THR A 8 4.61 33.55 24.97
C THR A 8 5.11 34.83 24.29
N ASP A 9 5.44 35.86 25.07
CA ASP A 9 5.96 37.14 24.57
C ASP A 9 7.42 37.01 24.06
N LEU A 10 8.24 36.17 24.71
CA LEU A 10 9.59 35.83 24.24
C LEU A 10 9.55 35.08 22.90
N ARG A 11 8.68 34.07 22.76
CA ARG A 11 8.51 33.33 21.50
C ARG A 11 7.98 34.23 20.38
N ARG A 12 7.13 35.20 20.71
CA ARG A 12 6.65 36.21 19.76
C ARG A 12 7.76 37.15 19.31
N GLN A 13 8.56 37.69 20.24
CA GLN A 13 9.69 38.56 19.91
C GLN A 13 10.77 37.82 19.09
N GLU A 14 11.02 36.55 19.40
CA GLU A 14 11.94 35.68 18.65
C GLU A 14 11.44 35.45 17.22
N ARG A 15 10.14 35.18 17.04
CA ARG A 15 9.52 35.04 15.72
C ARG A 15 9.62 36.33 14.91
N GLU A 16 9.31 37.48 15.49
CA GLU A 16 9.39 38.77 14.80
C GLU A 16 10.85 39.15 14.42
N LEU A 17 11.83 38.73 15.22
CA LEU A 17 13.25 38.91 14.90
C LEU A 17 13.68 38.03 13.71
N ILE A 18 13.28 36.76 13.71
CA ILE A 18 13.55 35.81 12.61
C ILE A 18 12.95 36.32 11.30
N GLU A 19 11.70 36.75 11.32
CA GLU A 19 11.01 37.27 10.14
C GLU A 19 11.65 38.56 9.62
N ARG A 20 12.11 39.47 10.50
CA ARG A 20 12.87 40.66 10.09
C ARG A 20 14.17 40.29 9.39
N ARG A 21 14.93 39.33 9.92
CA ARG A 21 16.23 38.92 9.33
C ARG A 21 16.06 38.16 8.02
N ALA A 22 15.03 37.33 7.89
CA ALA A 22 14.68 36.67 6.64
C ALA A 22 14.34 37.69 5.54
N ARG A 23 13.59 38.76 5.87
CA ARG A 23 13.31 39.85 4.94
C ARG A 23 14.59 40.59 4.52
N THR A 24 15.51 40.87 5.45
CA THR A 24 16.80 41.49 5.12
C THR A 24 17.65 40.60 4.20
N ALA A 25 17.70 39.29 4.45
CA ALA A 25 18.40 38.34 3.58
C ALA A 25 17.80 38.31 2.17
N HIS A 26 16.46 38.33 2.07
CA HIS A 26 15.75 38.38 0.79
C HIS A 26 15.98 39.68 0.01
N GLU A 27 15.97 40.83 0.70
CA GLU A 27 16.26 42.13 0.09
C GLU A 27 17.71 42.23 -0.41
N LEU A 28 18.68 41.67 0.33
CA LEU A 28 20.07 41.59 -0.10
C LEU A 28 20.25 40.70 -1.33
N LEU A 29 19.52 39.58 -1.40
CA LEU A 29 19.52 38.67 -2.54
C LEU A 29 18.91 39.35 -3.78
N ARG A 30 17.75 39.99 -3.61
CA ARG A 30 17.03 40.70 -4.68
C ARG A 30 17.82 41.89 -5.22
N ALA A 31 18.35 42.75 -4.35
CA ALA A 31 19.15 43.91 -4.76
C ALA A 31 20.43 43.53 -5.53
N LYS A 32 20.91 42.29 -5.38
CA LYS A 32 22.08 41.78 -6.09
C LYS A 32 21.77 41.03 -7.38
N LEU A 33 20.63 40.35 -7.47
CA LEU A 33 20.13 39.78 -8.73
C LEU A 33 19.91 40.86 -9.81
N GLU A 34 19.66 42.10 -9.40
CA GLU A 34 19.47 43.25 -10.28
C GLU A 34 20.78 43.91 -10.79
N ARG A 35 21.98 43.47 -10.34
CA ARG A 35 23.28 44.00 -10.82
C ARG A 35 24.30 42.87 -11.09
N PRO A 36 24.62 42.55 -12.35
CA PRO A 36 25.58 41.49 -12.65
C PRO A 36 27.01 41.91 -12.28
N GLY A 37 27.69 41.07 -11.48
CA GLY A 37 29.08 41.23 -11.05
C GLY A 37 29.87 39.90 -11.07
N PRO A 38 31.20 39.92 -10.91
CA PRO A 38 32.07 38.74 -11.11
C PRO A 38 31.84 37.61 -10.08
N ALA A 39 32.22 36.37 -10.42
CA ALA A 39 31.89 35.15 -9.65
C ALA A 39 32.37 35.12 -8.18
N THR A 40 33.49 35.75 -7.84
CA THR A 40 33.98 35.87 -6.44
C THR A 40 33.01 36.63 -5.55
N TRP A 41 32.13 37.42 -6.15
CA TRP A 41 31.15 38.28 -5.52
C TRP A 41 29.88 37.52 -5.05
N TRP A 42 29.60 36.36 -5.63
CA TRP A 42 28.49 35.47 -5.22
C TRP A 42 28.86 34.64 -3.98
N ASN A 43 30.14 34.33 -3.79
CA ASN A 43 30.63 33.59 -2.61
C ASN A 43 30.47 34.39 -1.30
N ASP A 44 30.64 35.71 -1.36
CA ASP A 44 30.45 36.57 -0.18
C ASP A 44 28.97 36.70 0.19
N VAL A 45 28.07 36.70 -0.81
CA VAL A 45 26.61 36.77 -0.61
C VAL A 45 26.05 35.50 -0.01
N GLY A 46 26.46 34.33 -0.54
CA GLY A 46 26.06 33.05 0.03
C GLY A 46 26.51 32.91 1.47
N THR A 47 27.68 33.47 1.81
CA THR A 47 28.20 33.49 3.19
C THR A 47 27.41 34.45 4.09
N ASP A 48 27.09 35.66 3.62
CA ASP A 48 26.35 36.66 4.41
C ASP A 48 24.89 36.25 4.64
N VAL A 49 24.22 35.66 3.64
CA VAL A 49 22.86 35.13 3.75
C VAL A 49 22.82 33.92 4.69
N PHE A 50 23.80 33.02 4.59
CA PHE A 50 23.94 31.89 5.50
C PHE A 50 24.21 32.33 6.95
N ILE A 51 25.07 33.34 7.16
CA ILE A 51 25.36 33.88 8.50
C ILE A 51 24.11 34.52 9.12
N GLU A 52 23.33 35.30 8.38
CA GLU A 52 22.12 35.93 8.92
C GLU A 52 21.01 34.90 9.26
N LEU A 53 20.90 33.83 8.47
CA LEU A 53 19.97 32.73 8.73
C LEU A 53 20.39 31.86 9.92
N VAL A 54 21.69 31.60 10.08
CA VAL A 54 22.24 30.80 11.19
C VAL A 54 22.30 31.60 12.49
N ALA A 55 22.67 32.89 12.44
CA ALA A 55 22.72 33.78 13.61
C ALA A 55 21.34 34.08 14.22
N ALA A 56 20.25 33.68 13.55
CA ALA A 56 18.89 33.81 14.05
C ALA A 56 18.48 32.72 15.07
N ARG A 57 19.30 31.67 15.27
CA ARG A 57 18.95 30.54 16.16
C ARG A 57 20.11 29.94 16.98
N ILE A 58 21.25 30.60 17.04
CA ILE A 58 22.38 30.19 17.88
C ILE A 58 22.54 31.13 19.07
N THR A 59 23.06 30.61 20.19
CA THR A 59 23.30 31.40 21.41
C THR A 59 24.28 32.55 21.13
N PRO A 60 24.27 33.64 21.94
CA PRO A 60 25.16 34.78 21.73
C PRO A 60 26.66 34.43 21.62
N ASP A 61 27.11 33.37 22.31
CA ASP A 61 28.49 32.88 22.29
C ASP A 61 28.85 32.15 20.98
N GLU A 62 27.91 31.37 20.45
CA GLU A 62 28.04 30.74 19.13
C GLU A 62 28.02 31.80 18.01
N ALA A 63 27.19 32.83 18.15
CA ALA A 63 27.16 33.96 17.22
C ALA A 63 28.45 34.81 17.27
N ALA A 64 29.09 34.93 18.43
CA ALA A 64 30.41 35.56 18.57
C ALA A 64 31.50 34.73 17.89
N THR A 65 31.40 33.40 17.97
CA THR A 65 32.33 32.45 17.31
C THR A 65 32.22 32.52 15.78
N VAL A 66 31.00 32.58 15.23
CA VAL A 66 30.75 32.77 13.79
C VAL A 66 31.26 34.13 13.30
N ARG A 67 31.10 35.20 14.11
CA ARG A 67 31.64 36.53 13.78
C ARG A 67 33.16 36.61 13.87
N ALA A 68 33.80 35.89 14.79
CA ALA A 68 35.25 35.79 14.90
C ALA A 68 35.89 35.00 13.74
N TRP A 69 35.13 34.09 13.11
CA TRP A 69 35.55 33.38 11.91
C TRP A 69 35.70 34.31 10.69
N ARG A 70 34.80 35.31 10.56
CA ARG A 70 34.86 36.37 9.53
C ARG A 70 36.18 37.16 9.55
N THR A 71 36.83 37.24 10.71
CA THR A 71 38.07 38.00 10.90
C THR A 71 39.34 37.16 10.92
N THR A 72 39.28 35.83 11.09
CA THR A 72 40.49 35.00 11.35
C THR A 72 40.73 33.83 10.38
N GLY A 73 39.73 33.37 9.62
CA GLY A 73 39.92 32.41 8.52
C GLY A 73 40.52 31.04 8.86
N SER A 74 40.50 30.58 10.13
CA SER A 74 41.11 29.30 10.52
C SER A 74 40.10 28.13 10.58
N ARG A 75 40.52 26.95 10.08
CA ARG A 75 39.73 25.73 9.75
C ARG A 75 39.38 24.80 10.96
N GLY A 76 39.12 25.32 12.16
CA GLY A 76 38.87 24.48 13.33
C GLY A 76 37.48 23.82 13.39
N SER A 77 37.44 22.49 13.23
CA SER A 77 36.35 21.52 13.54
C SER A 77 34.91 21.89 13.15
N TRP A 78 34.54 21.66 11.88
CA TRP A 78 33.14 21.64 11.42
C TRP A 78 32.69 20.33 10.75
N GLY A 79 33.48 19.26 10.86
CA GLY A 79 33.14 17.94 10.29
C GLY A 79 31.87 17.30 10.86
N SER A 80 31.29 17.83 11.94
CA SER A 80 30.12 17.25 12.62
C SER A 80 28.81 18.03 12.46
N VAL A 81 28.81 19.22 11.85
CA VAL A 81 27.58 20.04 11.74
C VAL A 81 27.12 20.21 10.28
N ALA A 82 27.99 19.99 9.30
CA ALA A 82 27.62 20.02 7.87
C ALA A 82 26.75 18.83 7.43
N VAL A 83 26.72 17.73 8.20
CA VAL A 83 25.98 16.51 7.82
C VAL A 83 24.53 16.53 8.33
N THR A 84 24.15 17.50 9.17
CA THR A 84 22.88 17.43 9.91
C THR A 84 21.73 18.25 9.32
N SER A 85 21.83 18.91 8.16
CA SER A 85 20.85 19.98 7.86
C SER A 85 20.01 19.92 6.58
N HIS A 86 20.11 18.97 5.65
CA HIS A 86 19.11 18.97 4.56
C HIS A 86 17.73 18.45 5.02
N ARG A 87 17.72 17.41 5.86
CA ARG A 87 16.48 16.74 6.32
C ARG A 87 15.88 17.39 7.58
N ASP A 88 16.71 17.89 8.49
CA ASP A 88 16.24 18.58 9.70
C ASP A 88 15.75 20.00 9.43
N LEU A 89 16.28 20.71 8.42
CA LEU A 89 15.77 22.03 8.03
C LEU A 89 14.35 21.93 7.44
N ARG A 90 14.06 20.88 6.66
CA ARG A 90 12.72 20.64 6.08
C ARG A 90 11.68 20.23 7.13
N ASN A 91 12.08 19.44 8.13
CA ASN A 91 11.16 18.93 9.16
C ASN A 91 10.88 19.94 10.29
N ARG A 92 11.78 20.89 10.58
CA ARG A 92 11.59 21.88 11.66
C ARG A 92 10.85 23.16 11.24
N TRP A 93 10.63 23.41 9.95
CA TRP A 93 10.03 24.65 9.45
C TRP A 93 8.84 24.38 8.53
N ARG A 94 7.66 24.13 9.13
CA ARG A 94 6.38 24.40 8.47
C ARG A 94 5.98 25.84 8.79
N LEU A 95 6.41 26.78 7.96
CA LEU A 95 5.83 28.12 7.90
C LEU A 95 5.33 28.32 6.47
N ASP A 96 4.09 28.77 6.32
CA ASP A 96 3.51 29.15 5.03
C ASP A 96 4.40 30.24 4.39
N TRP A 97 5.21 29.85 3.41
CA TRP A 97 6.16 30.70 2.70
C TRP A 97 5.76 30.75 1.22
N GLU A 98 5.42 31.95 0.73
CA GLU A 98 4.99 32.22 -0.66
C GLU A 98 6.13 32.86 -1.49
N GLY A 99 7.38 32.43 -1.30
CA GLY A 99 8.54 32.84 -2.10
C GLY A 99 9.05 31.74 -3.05
N PRO A 100 10.08 31.99 -3.88
CA PRO A 100 10.60 31.02 -4.83
C PRO A 100 11.08 29.73 -4.16
N ASP A 101 11.06 28.65 -4.93
CA ASP A 101 11.21 27.27 -4.46
C ASP A 101 12.50 27.08 -3.65
N LEU A 102 12.39 26.43 -2.49
CA LEU A 102 13.53 26.21 -1.58
C LEU A 102 14.64 25.38 -2.24
N ASP A 103 14.30 24.65 -3.30
CA ASP A 103 15.22 23.90 -4.14
C ASP A 103 16.16 24.81 -4.93
N GLU A 104 15.74 25.99 -5.39
CA GLU A 104 16.62 26.95 -6.09
C GLU A 104 17.64 27.59 -5.14
N VAL A 105 17.22 27.86 -3.89
CA VAL A 105 18.09 28.39 -2.83
C VAL A 105 19.09 27.32 -2.37
N GLY A 106 18.65 26.07 -2.21
CA GLY A 106 19.50 24.94 -1.88
C GLY A 106 20.53 24.63 -2.97
N MET A 107 20.13 24.72 -4.24
CA MET A 107 21.01 24.53 -5.38
C MET A 107 22.07 25.64 -5.49
N ALA A 108 21.70 26.90 -5.24
CA ALA A 108 22.64 28.02 -5.19
C ALA A 108 23.67 27.87 -4.06
N ILE A 109 23.26 27.33 -2.89
CA ILE A 109 24.14 27.03 -1.76
C ILE A 109 25.10 25.87 -2.09
N GLY A 110 24.62 24.82 -2.75
CA GLY A 110 25.44 23.69 -3.21
C GLY A 110 26.51 24.11 -4.23
N ILE A 111 26.14 24.97 -5.18
CA ILE A 111 27.05 25.50 -6.21
C ILE A 111 28.13 26.42 -5.59
N ALA A 112 27.76 27.26 -4.61
CA ALA A 112 28.71 28.11 -3.90
C ALA A 112 29.69 27.31 -3.01
N ALA A 113 29.25 26.19 -2.44
CA ALA A 113 30.08 25.29 -1.66
C ALA A 113 31.12 24.56 -2.53
N ALA A 114 30.73 24.08 -3.71
CA ALA A 114 31.62 23.42 -4.67
C ALA A 114 32.75 24.35 -5.17
N HIS A 115 32.41 25.62 -5.47
CA HIS A 115 33.38 26.61 -5.94
C HIS A 115 34.45 27.00 -4.89
N ARG A 116 34.16 26.92 -3.58
CA ARG A 116 35.12 27.23 -2.51
C ARG A 116 36.03 26.06 -2.12
N LEU A 117 35.69 24.84 -2.52
CA LEU A 117 36.50 23.63 -2.27
C LEU A 117 37.56 23.38 -3.36
N GLY A 118 37.58 24.20 -4.43
CA GLY A 118 38.58 24.13 -5.48
C GLY A 118 38.29 23.10 -6.56
N GLU A 119 37.04 22.65 -6.69
CA GLU A 119 36.63 21.73 -7.75
C GLU A 119 36.09 22.53 -8.95
N ASP A 120 36.70 22.29 -10.12
CA ASP A 120 36.38 22.95 -11.39
C ASP A 120 35.04 22.43 -11.93
N PRO A 121 34.01 23.28 -12.13
CA PRO A 121 32.68 22.84 -12.57
C PRO A 121 32.58 22.44 -14.05
N THR A 122 33.68 22.50 -14.81
CA THR A 122 33.64 22.31 -16.28
C THR A 122 34.41 21.10 -16.81
N ALA A 123 34.99 20.26 -15.94
CA ALA A 123 35.55 18.98 -16.37
C ALA A 123 34.46 17.88 -16.44
N ALA A 124 34.40 17.22 -17.58
CA ALA A 124 33.46 16.18 -18.02
C ALA A 124 33.27 14.97 -17.04
N PRO A 125 32.21 14.16 -17.25
CA PRO A 125 31.40 13.52 -16.21
C PRO A 125 32.06 12.32 -15.54
N TRP A 126 31.78 12.15 -14.26
CA TRP A 126 32.23 11.02 -13.46
C TRP A 126 31.75 9.69 -14.06
N THR A 127 32.67 8.94 -14.65
CA THR A 127 32.51 7.52 -15.00
C THR A 127 33.38 6.70 -14.04
N PRO A 128 32.83 5.70 -13.34
CA PRO A 128 33.64 4.79 -12.54
C PRO A 128 34.02 3.57 -13.38
N GLU A 129 35.21 3.58 -13.99
CA GLU A 129 35.87 2.35 -14.43
C GLU A 129 36.85 1.90 -13.36
N GLY A 130 36.67 0.68 -12.83
CA GLY A 130 37.70 0.09 -11.98
C GLY A 130 37.33 -1.07 -11.04
N VAL A 131 36.10 -1.59 -11.00
CA VAL A 131 35.79 -2.94 -10.48
C VAL A 131 34.58 -3.48 -11.26
N GLY A 132 34.67 -4.69 -11.79
CA GLY A 132 33.73 -5.23 -12.77
C GLY A 132 32.27 -5.34 -12.31
N GLY A 133 31.36 -5.04 -13.24
CA GLY A 133 30.02 -5.64 -13.39
C GLY A 133 29.01 -5.44 -12.26
N ALA A 134 28.29 -4.30 -12.25
CA ALA A 134 26.97 -4.19 -11.64
C ALA A 134 26.17 -3.05 -12.29
N SER A 135 24.97 -3.38 -12.79
CA SER A 135 24.00 -2.48 -13.40
C SER A 135 23.46 -1.44 -12.40
N VAL A 136 23.32 -0.20 -12.85
CA VAL A 136 22.81 0.93 -12.06
C VAL A 136 21.32 0.73 -11.78
N GLY A 137 21.00 0.38 -10.53
CA GLY A 137 19.63 0.22 -10.04
C GLY A 137 18.91 1.55 -9.79
N SER A 138 17.61 1.54 -10.04
CA SER A 138 16.67 2.67 -9.90
C SER A 138 16.61 3.24 -8.46
N PRO A 139 16.46 4.56 -8.24
CA PRO A 139 16.54 5.20 -6.91
C PRO A 139 15.49 4.72 -5.89
N ALA A 140 14.39 4.12 -6.35
CA ALA A 140 13.34 3.55 -5.49
C ALA A 140 13.81 2.28 -4.74
N LEU A 141 14.82 1.57 -5.26
CA LEU A 141 15.41 0.38 -4.62
C LEU A 141 16.47 0.72 -3.57
N SER A 142 17.13 1.88 -3.70
CA SER A 142 18.12 2.33 -2.72
C SER A 142 17.50 2.63 -1.35
N ALA A 143 16.27 3.16 -1.33
CA ALA A 143 15.53 3.42 -0.10
C ALA A 143 14.99 2.14 0.59
N THR A 144 14.81 1.04 -0.15
CA THR A 144 14.34 -0.25 0.40
C THR A 144 15.47 -1.21 0.77
N LEU A 145 16.68 -1.01 0.24
CA LEU A 145 17.86 -1.78 0.64
C LEU A 145 18.60 -1.14 1.84
N ALA A 146 18.48 0.17 2.06
CA ALA A 146 19.06 0.85 3.22
C ALA A 146 18.34 0.55 4.56
N ASP A 147 17.13 -0.01 4.51
CA ASP A 147 16.37 -0.43 5.71
C ASP A 147 16.63 -1.90 6.09
N ARG A 148 17.46 -2.61 5.30
CA ARG A 148 17.85 -3.99 5.59
C ARG A 148 18.99 -3.99 6.61
N ALA A 149 18.63 -4.39 7.82
CA ALA A 149 19.48 -4.55 9.01
C ALA A 149 19.89 -3.25 9.70
N ASP A 150 18.92 -2.47 10.20
CA ASP A 150 19.19 -1.69 11.41
C ASP A 150 19.53 -2.69 12.54
N PRO A 151 20.75 -2.68 13.11
CA PRO A 151 21.16 -3.64 14.15
C PRO A 151 20.32 -3.54 15.44
N ARG A 152 19.47 -2.51 15.56
CA ARG A 152 18.47 -2.36 16.63
C ARG A 152 17.22 -3.20 16.41
N ARG A 153 16.91 -3.61 15.17
CA ARG A 153 15.76 -4.50 14.88
C ARG A 153 16.09 -5.91 15.34
N ARG A 154 15.47 -6.32 16.43
CA ARG A 154 15.52 -7.68 16.97
C ARG A 154 14.10 -8.18 17.09
N ARG A 155 13.91 -9.47 16.83
CA ARG A 155 12.62 -10.11 17.09
C ARG A 155 12.28 -9.96 18.56
N ALA A 156 11.02 -9.64 18.83
CA ALA A 156 10.43 -9.75 20.15
C ALA A 156 10.47 -11.21 20.64
N GLU A 157 10.25 -11.42 21.93
CA GLU A 157 10.23 -12.77 22.53
C GLU A 157 8.85 -13.41 22.35
N ARG A 158 7.76 -12.67 22.62
CA ARG A 158 6.40 -13.19 22.65
C ARG A 158 5.38 -12.16 22.16
N PHE A 159 4.41 -12.65 21.38
CA PHE A 159 3.18 -11.92 21.08
C PHE A 159 2.00 -12.67 21.71
N ALA A 160 1.10 -11.97 22.39
CA ALA A 160 -0.01 -12.58 23.12
C ALA A 160 -1.37 -12.03 22.70
N TYR A 161 -2.33 -12.94 22.56
CA TYR A 161 -3.75 -12.65 22.46
C TYR A 161 -4.29 -12.40 23.87
N VAL A 162 -4.69 -11.15 24.16
CA VAL A 162 -5.11 -10.73 25.51
C VAL A 162 -6.62 -10.93 25.69
N GLY A 163 -7.41 -10.53 24.71
CA GLY A 163 -8.85 -10.79 24.72
C GLY A 163 -9.64 -9.99 23.70
N VAL A 164 -10.87 -10.43 23.48
CA VAL A 164 -11.88 -9.76 22.65
C VAL A 164 -13.07 -9.38 23.53
N ASP A 165 -13.57 -8.16 23.35
CA ASP A 165 -14.76 -7.65 24.01
C ASP A 165 -15.75 -7.17 22.94
N VAL A 166 -17.04 -7.44 23.14
CA VAL A 166 -18.12 -7.07 22.22
C VAL A 166 -19.08 -6.17 22.95
N ASP A 167 -19.16 -4.92 22.50
CA ASP A 167 -20.18 -3.97 22.92
C ASP A 167 -21.38 -4.13 21.98
N GLU A 168 -22.35 -4.96 22.40
CA GLU A 168 -23.51 -5.28 21.58
C GLU A 168 -24.40 -4.07 21.31
N ALA A 169 -24.45 -3.11 22.25
CA ALA A 169 -25.30 -1.93 22.16
C ALA A 169 -24.80 -0.98 21.08
N GLU A 170 -23.50 -0.71 21.05
CA GLU A 170 -22.85 0.17 20.06
C GLU A 170 -22.41 -0.57 18.79
N GLY A 171 -22.41 -1.90 18.83
CA GLY A 171 -21.96 -2.75 17.72
C GLY A 171 -20.44 -2.69 17.51
N VAL A 172 -19.65 -2.69 18.58
CA VAL A 172 -18.19 -2.54 18.54
C VAL A 172 -17.50 -3.81 19.01
N VAL A 173 -16.51 -4.28 18.26
CA VAL A 173 -15.58 -5.36 18.66
C VAL A 173 -14.24 -4.75 19.02
N ARG A 174 -13.78 -4.96 20.26
CA ARG A 174 -12.49 -4.50 20.76
C ARG A 174 -11.53 -5.67 20.90
N CYS A 175 -10.48 -5.66 20.10
CA CYS A 175 -9.46 -6.70 20.07
C CYS A 175 -8.20 -6.21 20.80
N ARG A 176 -7.76 -6.92 21.84
CA ARG A 176 -6.58 -6.56 22.64
C ARG A 176 -5.44 -7.57 22.47
N TYR A 177 -4.24 -7.05 22.26
CA TYR A 177 -3.02 -7.82 22.05
C TYR A 177 -1.88 -7.25 22.90
N ASP A 178 -0.83 -8.04 23.08
CA ASP A 178 0.39 -7.64 23.77
C ASP A 178 1.64 -8.10 23.00
N LEU A 179 2.67 -7.27 22.95
CA LEU A 179 3.98 -7.59 22.39
C LEU A 179 5.05 -7.23 23.42
N ASP A 180 5.59 -8.24 24.12
CA ASP A 180 6.57 -8.08 25.21
C ASP A 180 6.20 -6.98 26.22
N GLY A 181 4.94 -6.93 26.66
CA GLY A 181 4.42 -5.93 27.61
C GLY A 181 3.91 -4.64 26.96
N ARG A 182 3.98 -4.51 25.63
CA ARG A 182 3.33 -3.43 24.90
C ARG A 182 1.92 -3.83 24.49
N ALA A 183 0.93 -3.24 25.15
CA ALA A 183 -0.48 -3.43 24.84
C ALA A 183 -0.91 -2.66 23.56
N PHE A 184 -1.78 -3.30 22.78
CA PHE A 184 -2.46 -2.73 21.62
C PHE A 184 -3.98 -2.98 21.69
N THR A 185 -4.77 -2.04 21.19
CA THR A 185 -6.21 -2.20 21.01
C THR A 185 -6.64 -1.83 19.59
N GLU A 186 -7.33 -2.75 18.92
CA GLU A 186 -8.03 -2.50 17.66
C GLU A 186 -9.53 -2.43 17.91
N GLU A 187 -10.21 -1.45 17.30
CA GLU A 187 -11.67 -1.35 17.34
C GLU A 187 -12.27 -1.56 15.93
N ILE A 188 -13.32 -2.37 15.86
CA ILE A 188 -14.12 -2.57 14.65
C ILE A 188 -15.58 -2.29 14.95
N THR A 189 -16.18 -1.33 14.26
CA THR A 189 -17.54 -0.83 14.52
C THR A 189 -18.48 -1.18 13.37
N PHE A 190 -19.61 -1.79 13.69
CA PHE A 190 -20.70 -2.13 12.75
C PHE A 190 -21.94 -1.26 12.94
N GLY A 191 -22.00 -0.51 14.04
CA GLY A 191 -23.11 0.38 14.40
C GLY A 191 -24.17 -0.30 15.29
N PRO A 192 -25.02 0.50 15.95
CA PRO A 192 -25.97 0.01 16.95
C PRO A 192 -27.18 -0.69 16.34
N GLY A 193 -27.91 -1.45 17.17
CA GLY A 193 -29.20 -2.04 16.81
C GLY A 193 -29.13 -3.35 16.00
N LEU A 194 -27.95 -3.97 15.93
CA LEU A 194 -27.72 -5.27 15.29
C LEU A 194 -27.93 -6.43 16.27
N ALA A 195 -28.29 -7.59 15.74
CA ALA A 195 -28.55 -8.78 16.55
C ALA A 195 -27.28 -9.61 16.80
N TRP A 196 -26.75 -9.56 18.02
CA TRP A 196 -25.57 -10.30 18.44
C TRP A 196 -25.91 -11.74 18.86
N THR A 197 -26.08 -12.60 17.85
CA THR A 197 -26.32 -14.03 18.07
C THR A 197 -25.03 -14.77 18.49
N PRO A 198 -25.12 -16.02 18.99
CA PRO A 198 -23.92 -16.83 19.23
C PRO A 198 -23.00 -16.97 18.00
N ALA A 199 -23.56 -16.98 16.79
CA ALA A 199 -22.77 -17.00 15.55
C ALA A 199 -22.02 -15.67 15.31
N ALA A 200 -22.58 -14.54 15.73
CA ALA A 200 -21.91 -13.24 15.65
C ALA A 200 -20.73 -13.16 16.62
N HIS A 201 -20.90 -13.65 17.85
CA HIS A 201 -19.80 -13.77 18.82
C HIS A 201 -18.69 -14.68 18.31
N GLU A 202 -19.04 -15.77 17.64
CA GLU A 202 -18.06 -16.68 17.05
C GLU A 202 -17.32 -16.04 15.86
N ALA A 203 -18.02 -15.32 14.99
CA ALA A 203 -17.40 -14.55 13.92
C ALA A 203 -16.49 -13.43 14.46
N ALA A 204 -16.87 -12.75 15.55
CA ALA A 204 -16.04 -11.76 16.24
C ALA A 204 -14.76 -12.38 16.83
N ARG A 205 -14.83 -13.62 17.35
CA ARG A 205 -13.65 -14.36 17.80
C ARG A 205 -12.71 -14.68 16.65
N LEU A 206 -13.23 -15.11 15.49
CA LEU A 206 -12.38 -15.36 14.31
C LEU A 206 -11.75 -14.07 13.77
N LEU A 207 -12.48 -12.95 13.78
CA LEU A 207 -11.94 -11.62 13.48
C LEU A 207 -10.77 -11.28 14.40
N PHE A 208 -10.93 -11.47 15.71
CA PHE A 208 -9.86 -11.29 16.69
C PHE A 208 -8.63 -12.16 16.39
N LEU A 209 -8.84 -13.42 15.98
CA LEU A 209 -7.75 -14.30 15.60
C LEU A 209 -6.92 -13.75 14.42
N LEU A 210 -7.58 -13.29 13.35
CA LEU A 210 -6.89 -12.84 12.13
C LEU A 210 -6.35 -11.40 12.23
N ALA A 211 -7.05 -10.48 12.90
CA ALA A 211 -6.64 -9.07 12.99
C ALA A 211 -5.29 -8.89 13.71
N ALA A 212 -4.96 -9.80 14.64
CA ALA A 212 -3.74 -9.83 15.43
C ALA A 212 -2.44 -9.76 14.62
N VAL A 213 -2.46 -10.27 13.38
CA VAL A 213 -1.30 -10.25 12.47
C VAL A 213 -0.76 -8.83 12.24
N SER A 214 -1.64 -7.81 12.30
CA SER A 214 -1.28 -6.40 12.15
C SER A 214 -0.32 -5.92 13.24
N TYR A 215 -0.43 -6.46 14.45
CA TYR A 215 0.38 -6.08 15.61
C TYR A 215 1.58 -7.01 15.79
N TYR A 216 1.39 -8.31 15.53
CA TYR A 216 2.48 -9.29 15.55
C TYR A 216 3.68 -8.84 14.72
N LYS A 217 3.44 -8.30 13.51
CA LYS A 217 4.52 -7.91 12.60
C LYS A 217 5.49 -6.88 13.20
N ALA A 218 5.06 -6.07 14.18
CA ALA A 218 5.92 -5.03 14.76
C ALA A 218 7.16 -5.65 15.41
N GLY A 219 7.04 -6.82 16.07
CA GLY A 219 8.16 -7.54 16.69
C GLY A 219 8.46 -8.91 16.08
N ALA A 220 7.56 -9.45 15.27
CA ALA A 220 7.65 -10.78 14.65
C ALA A 220 8.20 -11.90 15.56
N PRO A 221 7.72 -12.06 16.81
CA PRO A 221 8.29 -13.03 17.76
C PRO A 221 8.16 -14.47 17.29
N PRO A 222 9.05 -15.38 17.71
CA PRO A 222 8.94 -16.80 17.39
C PRO A 222 7.78 -17.49 18.12
N VAL A 223 7.30 -16.93 19.23
CA VAL A 223 6.20 -17.47 20.03
C VAL A 223 4.97 -16.58 19.93
N VAL A 224 3.84 -17.19 19.57
CA VAL A 224 2.51 -16.58 19.62
C VAL A 224 1.68 -17.31 20.67
N ASP A 225 1.34 -16.60 21.73
CA ASP A 225 0.52 -17.11 22.82
C ASP A 225 -0.94 -16.74 22.63
N LEU A 226 -1.78 -17.76 22.45
CA LEU A 226 -3.22 -17.64 22.30
C LEU A 226 -3.93 -17.37 23.63
N GLY A 227 -3.22 -17.39 24.77
CA GLY A 227 -3.76 -17.09 26.08
C GLY A 227 -4.89 -18.04 26.47
N ALA A 228 -6.04 -17.49 26.88
CA ALA A 228 -7.26 -18.25 27.17
C ALA A 228 -8.27 -18.26 26.00
N THR A 229 -7.84 -17.85 24.80
CA THR A 229 -8.69 -17.79 23.62
C THR A 229 -9.18 -19.19 23.23
N PRO A 230 -10.51 -19.40 23.08
CA PRO A 230 -11.02 -20.64 22.51
C PRO A 230 -10.52 -20.81 21.08
N VAL A 231 -9.97 -21.98 20.77
CA VAL A 231 -9.49 -22.32 19.42
C VAL A 231 -9.78 -23.78 19.05
N ARG A 232 -9.98 -24.02 17.76
CA ARG A 232 -10.15 -25.36 17.18
C ARG A 232 -8.92 -25.78 16.38
N PRO A 233 -8.70 -27.09 16.15
CA PRO A 233 -7.57 -27.57 15.34
C PRO A 233 -7.48 -26.90 13.97
N GLY A 234 -8.58 -26.82 13.21
CA GLY A 234 -8.57 -26.17 11.90
C GLY A 234 -8.27 -24.66 11.95
N GLU A 235 -8.60 -23.99 13.05
CA GLU A 235 -8.26 -22.58 13.26
C GLU A 235 -6.77 -22.39 13.57
N LEU A 236 -6.16 -23.33 14.29
CA LEU A 236 -4.71 -23.33 14.54
C LEU A 236 -3.92 -23.55 13.25
N ASP A 237 -4.38 -24.48 12.40
CA ASP A 237 -3.78 -24.74 11.09
C ASP A 237 -3.88 -23.50 10.18
N LEU A 238 -5.07 -22.88 10.12
CA LEU A 238 -5.27 -21.63 9.41
C LEU A 238 -4.35 -20.53 9.94
N LEU A 239 -4.29 -20.32 11.26
CA LEU A 239 -3.44 -19.30 11.87
C LEU A 239 -1.97 -19.51 11.55
N ARG A 240 -1.49 -20.75 11.59
CA ARG A 240 -0.10 -21.06 11.25
C ARG A 240 0.21 -20.65 9.80
N SER A 241 -0.63 -21.03 8.85
CA SER A 241 -0.47 -20.63 7.44
C SER A 241 -0.62 -19.12 7.26
N PHE A 242 -1.55 -18.48 7.97
CA PHE A 242 -1.77 -17.04 7.91
C PHE A 242 -0.55 -16.23 8.40
N TYR A 243 0.13 -16.70 9.45
CA TYR A 243 1.38 -16.09 9.93
C TYR A 243 2.58 -16.40 9.04
N VAL A 244 2.69 -17.61 8.50
CA VAL A 244 3.87 -18.02 7.72
C VAL A 244 3.75 -17.55 6.27
N ASP A 245 2.69 -17.95 5.58
CA ASP A 245 2.48 -17.68 4.16
C ASP A 245 1.91 -16.28 3.95
N GLY A 246 0.98 -15.84 4.83
CA GLY A 246 0.38 -14.51 4.76
C GLY A 246 1.36 -13.37 5.04
N LEU A 247 2.40 -13.61 5.84
CA LEU A 247 3.51 -12.66 6.05
C LEU A 247 4.75 -13.01 5.19
N GLY A 248 4.62 -13.83 4.15
CA GLY A 248 5.74 -14.28 3.34
C GLY A 248 6.55 -13.13 2.74
N GLU A 249 5.89 -12.12 2.14
CA GLU A 249 6.59 -10.93 1.64
C GLU A 249 7.27 -10.17 2.79
N PHE A 250 6.53 -9.94 3.89
CA PHE A 250 7.06 -9.26 5.05
C PHE A 250 8.34 -9.95 5.55
N ALA A 251 8.34 -11.28 5.59
CA ALA A 251 9.50 -12.07 5.97
C ALA A 251 10.67 -11.88 4.99
N VAL A 252 10.41 -11.94 3.68
CA VAL A 252 11.43 -11.71 2.64
C VAL A 252 12.03 -10.30 2.72
N ARG A 253 11.19 -9.28 2.92
CA ARG A 253 11.64 -7.88 2.98
C ARG A 253 12.49 -7.60 4.23
N ASN A 254 12.23 -8.31 5.32
CA ASN A 254 12.90 -8.12 6.61
C ASN A 254 13.97 -9.20 6.92
N ASP A 255 14.27 -10.10 5.98
CA ASP A 255 15.21 -11.22 6.17
C ASP A 255 14.86 -12.10 7.40
N LEU A 256 13.58 -12.46 7.52
CA LEU A 256 13.05 -13.27 8.62
C LEU A 256 12.69 -14.68 8.14
N ASP A 257 12.89 -15.67 9.01
CA ASP A 257 12.27 -16.99 8.90
C ASP A 257 11.15 -17.12 9.93
N LEU A 258 9.91 -17.22 9.43
CA LEU A 258 8.70 -17.38 10.23
C LEU A 258 8.24 -18.85 10.33
N THR A 259 8.87 -19.78 9.62
CA THR A 259 8.39 -21.18 9.53
C THR A 259 8.45 -21.91 10.88
N GLY A 260 9.37 -21.48 11.76
CA GLY A 260 9.52 -21.97 13.13
C GLY A 260 8.56 -21.36 14.15
N ILE A 261 7.51 -20.64 13.75
CA ILE A 261 6.56 -20.05 14.70
C ILE A 261 5.90 -21.14 15.56
N GLU A 262 5.86 -20.91 16.87
CA GLU A 262 5.13 -21.74 17.82
C GLU A 262 3.86 -21.03 18.27
N LEU A 263 2.73 -21.71 18.07
CA LEU A 263 1.45 -21.32 18.66
C LEU A 263 1.30 -22.06 19.99
N VAL A 264 1.23 -21.31 21.09
CA VAL A 264 1.10 -21.86 22.45
C VAL A 264 -0.15 -21.33 23.14
N GLY A 265 -0.54 -21.96 24.24
CA GLY A 265 -1.76 -21.58 24.96
C GLY A 265 -3.02 -21.92 24.18
N GLY A 266 -4.06 -21.11 24.40
CA GLY A 266 -5.40 -21.39 23.88
C GLY A 266 -6.12 -22.45 24.72
N ARG A 267 -7.45 -22.42 24.66
CA ARG A 267 -8.29 -23.48 25.24
C ARG A 267 -9.13 -24.13 24.15
N PRO A 268 -9.49 -25.41 24.29
CA PRO A 268 -10.40 -26.05 23.34
C PRO A 268 -11.69 -25.23 23.21
N ALA A 269 -12.03 -24.83 21.98
CA ALA A 269 -13.32 -24.21 21.73
C ALA A 269 -14.45 -25.25 21.87
N PRO A 270 -15.60 -24.88 22.46
CA PRO A 270 -16.74 -25.78 22.50
C PRO A 270 -17.25 -26.07 21.07
N PRO A 271 -17.82 -27.25 20.83
CA PRO A 271 -18.48 -27.54 19.57
C PRO A 271 -19.64 -26.56 19.37
N VAL A 272 -19.80 -26.07 18.13
CA VAL A 272 -20.98 -25.26 17.78
C VAL A 272 -22.20 -26.18 17.81
N PRO A 273 -23.26 -25.88 18.59
CA PRO A 273 -24.43 -26.75 18.69
C PRO A 273 -25.06 -27.01 17.32
N ALA A 274 -25.16 -28.27 16.91
CA ALA A 274 -25.77 -28.66 15.63
C ALA A 274 -27.31 -28.50 15.63
N ALA A 275 -27.95 -28.58 16.80
CA ALA A 275 -29.39 -28.50 16.93
C ALA A 275 -29.89 -27.06 16.76
N GLY A 276 -30.77 -26.84 15.77
CA GLY A 276 -31.37 -25.53 15.49
C GLY A 276 -30.55 -24.63 14.56
N GLN A 277 -29.45 -25.14 13.97
CA GLN A 277 -28.77 -24.40 12.90
C GLN A 277 -29.70 -24.31 11.68
N PRO A 278 -29.92 -23.12 11.11
CA PRO A 278 -30.63 -23.01 9.85
C PRO A 278 -29.83 -23.78 8.78
N ALA A 279 -30.55 -24.36 7.81
CA ALA A 279 -29.89 -24.94 6.64
C ALA A 279 -28.94 -23.90 6.01
N ARG A 280 -27.83 -24.36 5.40
CA ARG A 280 -26.88 -23.49 4.69
C ARG A 280 -27.69 -22.55 3.80
N PRO A 281 -27.55 -21.22 3.98
CA PRO A 281 -28.41 -20.29 3.29
C PRO A 281 -28.17 -20.38 1.78
N ASP A 282 -29.22 -20.11 1.01
CA ASP A 282 -29.08 -19.96 -0.43
C ASP A 282 -28.21 -18.73 -0.71
N ALA A 283 -26.97 -18.98 -1.17
CA ALA A 283 -25.99 -17.93 -1.47
C ALA A 283 -26.45 -16.95 -2.55
N SER A 284 -27.47 -17.30 -3.35
CA SER A 284 -28.10 -16.39 -4.32
C SER A 284 -29.07 -15.39 -3.67
N THR A 285 -29.36 -15.53 -2.38
CA THR A 285 -30.30 -14.67 -1.64
C THR A 285 -29.56 -13.83 -0.61
N ARG A 286 -29.54 -12.51 -0.78
CA ARG A 286 -28.91 -11.53 0.10
C ARG A 286 -27.38 -11.67 0.24
N PRO A 287 -26.61 -11.85 -0.85
CA PRO A 287 -25.16 -11.88 -0.77
C PRO A 287 -24.60 -10.51 -0.35
N LEU A 288 -23.49 -10.56 0.38
CA LEU A 288 -22.68 -9.42 0.77
C LEU A 288 -21.40 -9.41 -0.07
N ILE A 289 -21.17 -8.36 -0.86
CA ILE A 289 -20.09 -8.29 -1.84
C ILE A 289 -19.07 -7.24 -1.39
N PRO A 290 -17.90 -7.63 -0.84
CA PRO A 290 -16.81 -6.69 -0.57
C PRO A 290 -16.44 -5.88 -1.81
N PHE A 291 -16.43 -4.55 -1.68
CA PHE A 291 -16.38 -3.64 -2.82
C PHE A 291 -15.30 -2.58 -2.65
N GLY A 292 -14.33 -2.56 -3.56
CA GLY A 292 -13.20 -1.62 -3.54
C GLY A 292 -13.22 -0.58 -4.66
N GLY A 293 -14.21 -0.60 -5.55
CA GLY A 293 -14.29 0.32 -6.70
C GLY A 293 -13.23 0.09 -7.80
N GLY A 294 -12.50 -1.02 -7.74
CA GLY A 294 -11.60 -1.49 -8.81
C GLY A 294 -12.28 -2.49 -9.74
N LEU A 295 -11.56 -2.89 -10.81
CA LEU A 295 -12.03 -3.79 -11.87
C LEU A 295 -12.78 -5.01 -11.32
N ASP A 296 -12.11 -5.79 -10.47
CA ASP A 296 -12.60 -7.09 -10.00
C ASP A 296 -13.94 -6.96 -9.26
N SER A 297 -14.04 -5.99 -8.35
CA SER A 297 -15.26 -5.75 -7.58
C SER A 297 -16.40 -5.23 -8.44
N ILE A 298 -16.10 -4.41 -9.45
CA ILE A 298 -17.10 -3.92 -10.41
C ILE A 298 -17.60 -5.07 -11.28
N VAL A 299 -16.70 -5.87 -11.85
CA VAL A 299 -17.06 -7.03 -12.69
C VAL A 299 -17.86 -8.04 -11.89
N THR A 300 -17.49 -8.31 -10.63
CA THR A 300 -18.26 -9.18 -9.73
C THR A 300 -19.70 -8.68 -9.57
N VAL A 301 -19.88 -7.40 -9.25
CA VAL A 301 -21.22 -6.81 -9.05
C VAL A 301 -22.03 -6.86 -10.34
N GLU A 302 -21.46 -6.43 -11.46
CA GLU A 302 -22.17 -6.35 -12.74
C GLU A 302 -22.59 -7.71 -13.27
N LEU A 303 -21.76 -8.74 -13.08
CA LEU A 303 -22.09 -10.11 -13.49
C LEU A 303 -23.04 -10.82 -12.53
N LEU A 304 -23.12 -10.40 -11.27
CA LEU A 304 -23.89 -11.11 -10.25
C LEU A 304 -25.26 -10.48 -9.98
N ARG A 305 -25.39 -9.15 -10.03
CA ARG A 305 -26.56 -8.41 -9.49
C ARG A 305 -27.91 -8.80 -10.11
N SER A 306 -27.95 -9.25 -11.36
CA SER A 306 -29.17 -9.73 -12.04
C SER A 306 -29.54 -11.18 -11.71
N HIS A 307 -28.68 -11.90 -11.01
CA HIS A 307 -28.81 -13.33 -10.72
C HIS A 307 -28.97 -13.63 -9.23
N VAL A 308 -29.06 -12.59 -8.40
CA VAL A 308 -29.19 -12.69 -6.95
C VAL A 308 -30.29 -11.76 -6.45
N THR A 309 -30.86 -12.09 -5.29
CA THR A 309 -31.92 -11.29 -4.67
C THR A 309 -31.34 -10.43 -3.55
N ASP A 310 -31.66 -9.14 -3.49
CA ASP A 310 -31.22 -8.20 -2.41
C ASP A 310 -29.69 -8.21 -2.13
N PRO A 311 -28.83 -8.11 -3.16
CA PRO A 311 -27.39 -7.97 -2.93
C PRO A 311 -27.05 -6.64 -2.24
N ALA A 312 -26.00 -6.64 -1.43
CA ALA A 312 -25.44 -5.42 -0.87
C ALA A 312 -23.92 -5.38 -1.05
N LEU A 313 -23.39 -4.17 -1.23
CA LEU A 313 -21.96 -3.93 -1.19
C LEU A 313 -21.49 -3.92 0.27
N PHE A 314 -20.23 -4.30 0.49
CA PHE A 314 -19.58 -4.20 1.78
C PHE A 314 -18.28 -3.40 1.67
N VAL A 315 -18.16 -2.37 2.49
CA VAL A 315 -16.98 -1.51 2.53
C VAL A 315 -16.45 -1.45 3.95
N VAL A 316 -15.13 -1.62 4.09
CA VAL A 316 -14.42 -1.39 5.36
C VAL A 316 -13.68 -0.07 5.25
N ASP A 317 -14.04 0.87 6.09
CA ASP A 317 -13.46 2.21 6.14
C ASP A 317 -12.75 2.45 7.47
N ARG A 318 -12.06 3.58 7.59
CA ARG A 318 -11.68 4.12 8.90
C ARG A 318 -12.81 5.01 9.42
N ALA A 319 -13.01 5.09 10.73
CA ALA A 319 -14.06 5.92 11.30
C ALA A 319 -13.98 7.37 10.79
N GLY A 320 -15.14 7.89 10.37
CA GLY A 320 -15.28 9.25 9.84
C GLY A 320 -14.57 9.50 8.52
N TYR A 321 -14.13 8.46 7.79
CA TYR A 321 -13.29 8.61 6.61
C TYR A 321 -13.70 7.68 5.46
N ARG A 322 -14.02 8.25 4.30
CA ARG A 322 -14.40 7.47 3.10
C ARG A 322 -13.47 7.74 1.93
N PHE A 323 -13.24 6.73 1.11
CA PHE A 323 -12.51 6.86 -0.15
C PHE A 323 -13.47 7.25 -1.26
N GLU A 324 -13.31 8.44 -1.83
CA GLU A 324 -14.16 8.94 -2.92
C GLU A 324 -14.19 8.00 -4.13
N SER A 325 -13.06 7.34 -4.44
CA SER A 325 -12.97 6.30 -5.47
C SER A 325 -13.99 5.17 -5.25
N ILE A 326 -14.14 4.70 -4.02
CA ILE A 326 -15.11 3.66 -3.66
C ILE A 326 -16.53 4.23 -3.74
N GLU A 327 -16.77 5.42 -3.18
CA GLU A 327 -18.11 6.03 -3.17
C GLU A 327 -18.65 6.29 -4.57
N ARG A 328 -17.83 6.83 -5.48
CA ARG A 328 -18.22 7.11 -6.88
C ARG A 328 -18.57 5.84 -7.63
N ALA A 329 -17.75 4.78 -7.50
CA ALA A 329 -18.04 3.49 -8.13
C ALA A 329 -19.28 2.81 -7.51
N ALA A 330 -19.42 2.84 -6.18
CA ALA A 330 -20.57 2.27 -5.48
C ALA A 330 -21.88 2.94 -5.91
N ALA A 331 -21.87 4.27 -6.08
CA ALA A 331 -23.04 5.02 -6.55
C ALA A 331 -23.54 4.56 -7.93
N VAL A 332 -22.64 4.19 -8.84
CA VAL A 332 -23.01 3.68 -10.18
C VAL A 332 -23.73 2.32 -10.08
N THR A 333 -23.40 1.49 -9.09
CA THR A 333 -24.07 0.19 -8.90
C THR A 333 -25.54 0.32 -8.50
N GLY A 334 -25.89 1.41 -7.78
CA GLY A 334 -27.21 1.61 -7.17
C GLY A 334 -27.54 0.67 -6.01
N LEU A 335 -26.60 -0.16 -5.55
CA LEU A 335 -26.81 -1.15 -4.49
C LEU A 335 -26.67 -0.53 -3.09
N PRO A 336 -27.37 -1.07 -2.08
CA PRO A 336 -27.17 -0.66 -0.69
C PRO A 336 -25.75 -1.01 -0.23
N VAL A 337 -25.17 -0.14 0.59
CA VAL A 337 -23.82 -0.33 1.16
C VAL A 337 -23.92 -0.63 2.65
N VAL A 338 -23.46 -1.82 3.04
CA VAL A 338 -23.19 -2.19 4.43
C VAL A 338 -21.75 -1.79 4.75
N ARG A 339 -21.50 -1.27 5.95
CA ARG A 339 -20.19 -0.77 6.35
C ARG A 339 -19.72 -1.35 7.66
N ALA A 340 -18.40 -1.45 7.78
CA ALA A 340 -17.71 -1.55 9.04
C ALA A 340 -16.61 -0.48 9.09
N GLU A 341 -16.37 0.07 10.26
CA GLU A 341 -15.25 0.99 10.50
C GLU A 341 -14.16 0.24 11.25
N ARG A 342 -12.91 0.37 10.83
CA ARG A 342 -11.75 -0.27 11.44
C ARG A 342 -10.76 0.78 11.91
N GLU A 343 -10.50 0.80 13.22
CA GLU A 343 -9.51 1.65 13.85
C GLU A 343 -8.35 0.82 14.38
N ILE A 344 -7.21 0.90 13.70
CA ILE A 344 -5.94 0.31 14.15
C ILE A 344 -5.40 1.14 15.33
N ASP A 345 -4.78 0.48 16.30
CA ASP A 345 -4.14 1.16 17.44
C ASP A 345 -3.25 2.33 16.94
N PRO A 346 -3.46 3.57 17.44
CA PRO A 346 -2.74 4.74 16.98
C PRO A 346 -1.21 4.63 17.10
N THR A 347 -0.72 3.83 18.05
CA THR A 347 0.73 3.64 18.25
C THR A 347 1.36 2.86 17.11
N LEU A 348 0.63 1.97 16.44
CA LEU A 348 1.11 1.26 15.26
C LEU A 348 1.15 2.18 14.03
N VAL A 349 0.22 3.13 13.93
CA VAL A 349 0.13 4.09 12.81
C VAL A 349 1.16 5.22 12.95
N ARG A 350 1.39 5.68 14.18
CA ARG A 350 2.32 6.77 14.49
C ARG A 350 3.32 6.33 15.58
N PRO A 351 4.24 5.41 15.26
CA PRO A 351 5.27 5.02 16.20
C PRO A 351 6.20 6.20 16.49
N THR A 352 6.71 6.23 17.72
CA THR A 352 7.85 7.08 18.09
C THR A 352 9.08 6.74 17.23
N ASP A 353 10.09 7.62 17.20
CA ASP A 353 11.30 7.37 16.42
C ASP A 353 12.08 6.13 16.88
N ASP A 354 12.07 5.84 18.19
CA ASP A 354 12.69 4.62 18.73
C ASP A 354 11.91 3.35 18.35
N GLU A 355 10.57 3.39 18.44
CA GLU A 355 9.72 2.27 17.99
C GLU A 355 9.87 2.03 16.48
N ARG A 356 9.86 3.09 15.68
CA ARG A 356 10.05 3.00 14.21
C ARG A 356 11.42 2.40 13.85
N ALA A 357 12.45 2.67 14.64
CA ALA A 357 13.77 2.08 14.44
C ALA A 357 13.81 0.58 14.80
N ARG A 358 13.03 0.15 15.80
CA ARG A 358 13.05 -1.24 16.31
C ARG A 358 12.03 -2.15 15.66
N TRP A 359 10.89 -1.61 15.22
CA TRP A 359 9.81 -2.41 14.66
C TRP A 359 10.09 -2.79 13.22
N PHE A 360 9.67 -3.99 12.85
CA PHE A 360 9.63 -4.38 11.45
C PHE A 360 8.42 -3.73 10.77
N ASN A 361 8.57 -3.45 9.49
CA ASN A 361 7.51 -2.92 8.65
C ASN A 361 7.37 -3.75 7.38
N GLY A 362 6.17 -3.74 6.79
CA GLY A 362 5.87 -4.48 5.58
C GLY A 362 4.40 -4.85 5.46
N HIS A 363 4.12 -5.58 4.38
CA HIS A 363 2.79 -6.05 4.03
C HIS A 363 2.20 -6.96 5.11
N VAL A 364 0.87 -6.91 5.26
CA VAL A 364 0.10 -7.86 6.07
C VAL A 364 -1.02 -8.40 5.21
N PRO A 365 -1.48 -9.65 5.44
CA PRO A 365 -2.54 -10.29 4.68
C PRO A 365 -3.93 -9.66 4.97
N VAL A 366 -4.11 -8.40 4.59
CA VAL A 366 -5.24 -7.55 4.96
C VAL A 366 -6.57 -8.07 4.42
N THR A 367 -6.57 -8.75 3.26
CA THR A 367 -7.79 -9.35 2.71
C THR A 367 -8.34 -10.45 3.62
N GLY A 368 -7.49 -11.17 4.35
CA GLY A 368 -7.95 -12.14 5.34
C GLY A 368 -8.64 -11.48 6.52
N ILE A 369 -8.14 -10.33 6.97
CA ILE A 369 -8.78 -9.51 8.01
C ILE A 369 -10.14 -9.00 7.51
N ILE A 370 -10.18 -8.40 6.32
CA ILE A 370 -11.42 -7.93 5.68
C ILE A 370 -12.42 -9.07 5.50
N SER A 371 -11.95 -10.28 5.18
CA SER A 371 -12.81 -11.47 5.06
C SER A 371 -13.50 -11.81 6.38
N ALA A 372 -12.78 -11.76 7.50
CA ALA A 372 -13.39 -11.98 8.81
C ALA A 372 -14.36 -10.86 9.22
N ILE A 373 -14.03 -9.60 8.92
CA ILE A 373 -14.96 -8.47 9.14
C ILE A 373 -16.22 -8.65 8.29
N ALA A 374 -16.08 -9.03 7.02
CA ALA A 374 -17.20 -9.27 6.11
C ALA A 374 -18.10 -10.42 6.57
N VAL A 375 -17.52 -11.50 7.10
CA VAL A 375 -18.30 -12.61 7.68
C VAL A 375 -19.09 -12.14 8.89
N LEU A 376 -18.47 -11.36 9.80
CA LEU A 376 -19.19 -10.80 10.95
C LEU A 376 -20.32 -9.86 10.50
N ALA A 377 -20.06 -8.97 9.55
CA ALA A 377 -21.10 -8.13 8.95
C ALA A 377 -22.23 -8.97 8.33
N ALA A 378 -21.89 -10.03 7.61
CA ALA A 378 -22.87 -10.91 6.99
C ALA A 378 -23.78 -11.55 8.05
N VAL A 379 -23.21 -12.06 9.14
CA VAL A 379 -24.01 -12.61 10.26
C VAL A 379 -24.91 -11.54 10.89
N LEU A 380 -24.36 -10.36 11.22
CA LEU A 380 -25.09 -9.28 11.88
C LEU A 380 -26.26 -8.74 11.04
N HIS A 381 -26.10 -8.71 9.72
CA HIS A 381 -27.11 -8.21 8.78
C HIS A 381 -27.99 -9.32 8.17
N GLY A 382 -27.81 -10.59 8.59
CA GLY A 382 -28.57 -11.72 8.07
C GLY A 382 -28.37 -11.95 6.56
N ARG A 383 -27.13 -11.78 6.09
CA ARG A 383 -26.70 -12.03 4.70
C ARG A 383 -26.29 -13.50 4.56
N SER A 384 -26.59 -14.10 3.42
CA SER A 384 -26.35 -15.53 3.20
C SER A 384 -24.90 -15.88 2.90
N ALA A 385 -24.16 -14.95 2.29
CA ALA A 385 -22.85 -15.22 1.75
C ALA A 385 -21.98 -13.96 1.76
N VAL A 386 -20.68 -14.16 1.87
CA VAL A 386 -19.64 -13.20 1.51
C VAL A 386 -19.09 -13.62 0.15
N VAL A 387 -19.23 -12.74 -0.85
CA VAL A 387 -18.82 -13.01 -2.23
C VAL A 387 -17.61 -12.15 -2.58
N MET A 388 -16.42 -12.72 -2.44
CA MET A 388 -15.16 -12.04 -2.74
C MET A 388 -14.94 -11.92 -4.25
N SER A 389 -14.12 -10.94 -4.65
CA SER A 389 -13.72 -10.72 -6.04
C SER A 389 -12.31 -11.24 -6.34
N ASN A 390 -11.79 -12.19 -5.56
CA ASN A 390 -10.43 -12.69 -5.80
C ASN A 390 -10.40 -13.59 -7.05
N GLU A 391 -9.41 -13.36 -7.90
CA GLU A 391 -9.29 -14.02 -9.20
C GLU A 391 -8.22 -15.14 -9.22
N TRP A 392 -8.00 -15.78 -10.37
CA TRP A 392 -7.10 -16.91 -10.53
C TRP A 392 -5.64 -16.59 -10.16
N SER A 393 -5.09 -15.51 -10.72
CA SER A 393 -3.71 -15.04 -10.61
C SER A 393 -3.32 -14.62 -9.19
N ALA A 394 -4.29 -14.32 -8.34
CA ALA A 394 -4.10 -14.06 -6.91
C ALA A 394 -3.56 -15.28 -6.15
N SER A 395 -3.59 -16.47 -6.76
CA SER A 395 -2.94 -17.68 -6.25
C SER A 395 -1.48 -17.83 -6.68
N SER A 396 -1.01 -17.06 -7.68
CA SER A 396 0.36 -17.13 -8.19
C SER A 396 1.36 -16.49 -7.22
N GLY A 397 2.50 -17.17 -6.99
CA GLY A 397 3.60 -16.64 -6.19
C GLY A 397 4.35 -15.50 -6.89
N ASN A 398 5.01 -14.64 -6.11
CA ASN A 398 5.87 -13.56 -6.63
C ASN A 398 7.33 -14.00 -6.72
N VAL A 399 7.83 -14.70 -5.70
CA VAL A 399 9.23 -15.13 -5.58
C VAL A 399 9.33 -16.50 -4.92
N ARG A 400 10.42 -17.24 -5.18
CA ARG A 400 10.71 -18.51 -4.51
C ARG A 400 11.88 -18.35 -3.56
N VAL A 401 11.67 -18.60 -2.27
CA VAL A 401 12.68 -18.47 -1.20
C VAL A 401 12.74 -19.75 -0.39
N GLY A 402 13.94 -20.33 -0.25
CA GLY A 402 14.12 -21.59 0.49
C GLY A 402 13.26 -22.75 -0.04
N GLY A 403 12.98 -22.75 -1.35
CA GLY A 403 12.12 -23.75 -2.00
C GLY A 403 10.62 -23.54 -1.82
N ARG A 404 10.17 -22.47 -1.14
CA ARG A 404 8.77 -22.08 -0.96
C ARG A 404 8.41 -20.90 -1.86
N ASP A 405 7.20 -20.92 -2.40
CA ASP A 405 6.65 -19.81 -3.17
C ASP A 405 6.04 -18.79 -2.21
N VAL A 406 6.50 -17.53 -2.30
CA VAL A 406 6.02 -16.41 -1.51
C VAL A 406 5.00 -15.64 -2.34
N ASN A 407 3.76 -15.61 -1.87
CA ASN A 407 2.66 -14.92 -2.52
C ASN A 407 2.27 -13.66 -1.72
N HIS A 408 2.47 -12.47 -2.32
CA HIS A 408 2.02 -11.18 -1.80
C HIS A 408 0.54 -11.19 -1.43
N GLN A 409 -0.26 -11.84 -2.27
CA GLN A 409 -1.70 -11.91 -2.20
C GLN A 409 -2.18 -13.22 -1.55
N PHE A 410 -1.39 -13.83 -0.65
CA PHE A 410 -1.75 -15.12 -0.03
C PHE A 410 -3.20 -15.17 0.48
N SER A 411 -3.67 -14.11 1.16
CA SER A 411 -5.06 -14.05 1.67
C SER A 411 -6.15 -13.85 0.61
N LYS A 412 -5.78 -13.82 -0.67
CA LYS A 412 -6.65 -13.88 -1.84
C LYS A 412 -6.49 -15.18 -2.63
N SER A 413 -5.59 -16.08 -2.21
CA SER A 413 -5.34 -17.36 -2.90
C SER A 413 -6.46 -18.37 -2.68
N GLU A 414 -6.54 -19.36 -3.56
CA GLU A 414 -7.43 -20.52 -3.40
C GLU A 414 -7.13 -21.28 -2.11
N THR A 415 -5.84 -21.45 -1.76
CA THR A 415 -5.42 -22.12 -0.53
C THR A 415 -6.00 -21.46 0.72
N PHE A 416 -5.93 -20.13 0.82
CA PHE A 416 -6.54 -19.39 1.93
C PHE A 416 -8.07 -19.54 1.92
N GLU A 417 -8.70 -19.40 0.76
CA GLU A 417 -10.15 -19.53 0.61
C GLU A 417 -10.65 -20.91 1.08
N ALA A 418 -9.98 -22.00 0.67
CA ALA A 418 -10.33 -23.36 1.08
C ALA A 418 -10.17 -23.56 2.60
N ALA A 419 -9.06 -23.10 3.18
CA ALA A 419 -8.82 -23.20 4.62
C ALA A 419 -9.82 -22.37 5.44
N TRP A 420 -10.11 -21.15 4.99
CA TRP A 420 -11.08 -20.27 5.63
C TRP A 420 -12.50 -20.83 5.54
N ARG A 421 -12.92 -21.36 4.39
CA ARG A 421 -14.20 -22.06 4.24
C ARG A 421 -14.34 -23.25 5.18
N ALA A 422 -13.28 -24.03 5.37
CA ALA A 422 -13.28 -25.16 6.30
C ALA A 422 -13.51 -24.69 7.74
N VAL A 423 -12.84 -23.60 8.16
CA VAL A 423 -13.07 -22.98 9.48
C VAL A 423 -14.50 -22.47 9.62
N LEU A 424 -15.03 -21.78 8.61
CA LEU A 424 -16.40 -21.24 8.64
C LEU A 424 -17.46 -22.35 8.66
N ALA A 425 -17.26 -23.45 7.95
CA ALA A 425 -18.21 -24.57 7.94
C ALA A 425 -18.43 -25.17 9.34
N GLU A 426 -17.43 -25.09 10.21
CA GLU A 426 -17.54 -25.52 11.61
C GLU A 426 -18.02 -24.40 12.54
N ALA A 427 -17.42 -23.20 12.42
CA ALA A 427 -17.61 -22.12 13.37
C ALA A 427 -18.85 -21.25 13.08
N VAL A 428 -19.11 -20.94 11.81
CA VAL A 428 -20.15 -20.00 11.37
C VAL A 428 -20.88 -20.54 10.13
N PRO A 429 -21.57 -21.70 10.23
CA PRO A 429 -22.19 -22.37 9.08
C PRO A 429 -23.37 -21.61 8.45
N THR A 430 -23.80 -20.50 9.09
CA THR A 430 -24.90 -19.65 8.65
C THR A 430 -24.51 -18.67 7.54
N VAL A 431 -23.25 -18.64 7.11
CA VAL A 431 -22.75 -17.75 6.04
C VAL A 431 -21.86 -18.55 5.10
N ASP A 432 -22.14 -18.47 3.80
CA ASP A 432 -21.25 -18.99 2.76
C ASP A 432 -20.09 -18.00 2.47
N TYR A 433 -18.97 -18.47 1.96
CA TYR A 433 -17.83 -17.62 1.61
C TYR A 433 -17.12 -18.16 0.37
N PHE A 434 -17.06 -17.42 -0.72
CA PHE A 434 -16.34 -17.85 -1.91
C PHE A 434 -15.90 -16.65 -2.75
N SER A 435 -14.90 -16.86 -3.61
CA SER A 435 -14.48 -15.86 -4.58
C SER A 435 -15.17 -16.11 -5.92
N PHE A 436 -16.03 -15.18 -6.35
CA PHE A 436 -16.78 -15.30 -7.60
C PHE A 436 -15.89 -15.27 -8.84
N LEU A 437 -14.75 -14.56 -8.75
CA LEU A 437 -13.81 -14.45 -9.85
C LEU A 437 -12.72 -15.52 -9.85
N ARG A 438 -12.73 -16.46 -8.91
CA ARG A 438 -11.69 -17.49 -8.76
C ARG A 438 -11.30 -18.18 -10.08
N PRO A 439 -12.24 -18.55 -10.97
CA PRO A 439 -11.87 -19.24 -12.17
C PRO A 439 -11.43 -18.33 -13.32
N PHE A 440 -11.31 -17.02 -13.14
CA PHE A 440 -11.00 -16.11 -14.25
C PHE A 440 -9.65 -15.45 -14.05
N SER A 441 -8.94 -15.22 -15.14
CA SER A 441 -7.72 -14.40 -15.19
C SER A 441 -8.08 -12.91 -15.15
N GLU A 442 -7.12 -12.06 -14.82
CA GLU A 442 -7.23 -10.60 -14.97
C GLU A 442 -7.48 -10.20 -16.43
N LEU A 443 -6.92 -10.95 -17.41
CA LEU A 443 -7.20 -10.70 -18.83
C LEU A 443 -8.69 -10.91 -19.18
N TRP A 444 -9.31 -11.95 -18.62
CA TRP A 444 -10.76 -12.18 -18.77
C TRP A 444 -11.57 -11.10 -18.09
N ILE A 445 -11.18 -10.69 -16.87
CA ILE A 445 -11.84 -9.64 -16.10
C ILE A 445 -11.77 -8.32 -16.85
N ALA A 446 -10.61 -7.96 -17.40
CA ALA A 446 -10.41 -6.77 -18.22
C ALA A 446 -11.30 -6.78 -19.48
N GLN A 447 -11.44 -7.92 -20.15
CA GLN A 447 -12.34 -8.05 -21.31
C GLN A 447 -13.79 -7.78 -20.91
N ARG A 448 -14.25 -8.29 -19.76
CA ARG A 448 -15.61 -8.04 -19.27
C ARG A 448 -15.80 -6.59 -18.83
N PHE A 449 -14.82 -6.04 -18.11
CA PHE A 449 -14.83 -4.66 -17.65
C PHE A 449 -14.92 -3.66 -18.81
N ALA A 450 -14.24 -3.92 -19.94
CA ALA A 450 -14.24 -3.03 -21.10
C ALA A 450 -15.64 -2.73 -21.67
N GLY A 451 -16.63 -3.61 -21.44
CA GLY A 451 -18.04 -3.37 -21.79
C GLY A 451 -18.84 -2.59 -20.75
N MET A 452 -18.25 -2.20 -19.62
CA MET A 452 -18.90 -1.58 -18.47
C MET A 452 -18.69 -0.06 -18.46
N HIS A 453 -19.03 0.60 -19.58
CA HIS A 453 -18.73 2.01 -19.86
C HIS A 453 -19.14 3.00 -18.76
N ALA A 454 -20.21 2.72 -18.01
CA ALA A 454 -20.67 3.56 -16.90
C ALA A 454 -19.62 3.69 -15.78
N PHE A 455 -18.71 2.72 -15.66
CA PHE A 455 -17.67 2.70 -14.64
C PHE A 455 -16.35 3.32 -15.08
N HIS A 456 -16.09 3.46 -16.38
CA HIS A 456 -14.82 3.99 -16.90
C HIS A 456 -14.43 5.37 -16.30
N PRO A 457 -15.36 6.31 -16.03
CA PRO A 457 -15.02 7.60 -15.40
C PRO A 457 -14.81 7.56 -13.88
N VAL A 458 -15.17 6.45 -13.21
CA VAL A 458 -15.25 6.39 -11.73
C VAL A 458 -14.42 5.28 -11.10
N PHE A 459 -14.06 4.23 -11.85
CA PHE A 459 -13.21 3.18 -11.31
C PHE A 459 -11.82 3.72 -11.00
N HIS A 460 -11.24 3.27 -9.89
CA HIS A 460 -9.93 3.77 -9.50
C HIS A 460 -9.20 2.73 -8.66
N SER A 461 -8.06 2.28 -9.16
CA SER A 461 -7.20 1.30 -8.46
C SER A 461 -5.76 1.79 -8.28
N CYS A 462 -5.46 3.06 -8.58
CA CYS A 462 -4.13 3.62 -8.44
C CYS A 462 -3.64 3.50 -6.99
N ASN A 463 -2.40 3.02 -6.77
CA ASN A 463 -1.83 2.89 -5.43
C ASN A 463 -1.85 4.22 -4.65
N ARG A 464 -1.62 5.34 -5.34
CA ARG A 464 -1.61 6.69 -4.74
C ARG A 464 -3.00 7.20 -4.35
N ALA A 465 -4.08 6.60 -4.88
CA ALA A 465 -5.45 6.96 -4.52
C ALA A 465 -5.90 6.41 -3.16
N PHE A 466 -5.15 5.45 -2.61
CA PHE A 466 -5.47 4.79 -1.35
C PHE A 466 -4.45 5.07 -0.24
N HIS A 467 -3.59 6.09 -0.42
CA HIS A 467 -2.70 6.54 0.66
C HIS A 467 -3.50 6.92 1.91
N LEU A 468 -3.03 6.44 3.06
CA LEU A 468 -3.69 6.70 4.35
C LEU A 468 -3.56 8.16 4.79
N ASP A 469 -2.45 8.82 4.44
CA ASP A 469 -2.31 10.27 4.62
C ASP A 469 -3.10 11.00 3.52
N PRO A 470 -4.15 11.75 3.85
CA PRO A 470 -4.91 12.52 2.87
C PRO A 470 -4.06 13.52 2.09
N ALA A 471 -2.95 14.02 2.66
CA ALA A 471 -2.07 14.97 1.99
C ALA A 471 -1.22 14.34 0.86
N GLU A 472 -1.03 13.02 0.88
CA GLU A 472 -0.30 12.29 -0.16
C GLU A 472 -1.23 11.59 -1.16
N ARG A 473 -2.54 11.67 -0.93
CA ARG A 473 -3.53 10.98 -1.74
C ARG A 473 -3.84 11.73 -3.01
N LEU A 474 -3.88 11.01 -4.13
CA LEU A 474 -4.34 11.54 -5.41
C LEU A 474 -5.82 11.22 -5.64
N ASP A 475 -6.53 12.19 -6.20
CA ASP A 475 -7.91 12.07 -6.68
C ASP A 475 -7.98 11.55 -8.14
N HIS A 476 -6.84 11.34 -8.77
CA HIS A 476 -6.68 10.92 -10.16
C HIS A 476 -5.63 9.81 -10.32
N TRP A 477 -5.61 9.19 -11.51
CA TRP A 477 -4.60 8.19 -11.86
C TRP A 477 -3.22 8.83 -12.00
N CYS A 478 -2.23 8.37 -11.23
CA CYS A 478 -0.88 8.95 -11.31
C CYS A 478 -0.16 8.68 -12.64
N GLY A 479 -0.59 7.68 -13.42
CA GLY A 479 0.06 7.26 -14.67
C GLY A 479 1.41 6.57 -14.52
N GLU A 480 1.92 6.39 -13.30
CA GLU A 480 3.32 6.00 -13.06
C GLU A 480 3.53 4.77 -12.16
N CYS A 481 2.59 4.47 -11.27
CA CYS A 481 2.75 3.35 -10.32
C CYS A 481 2.53 1.99 -11.02
N ASP A 482 3.02 0.90 -10.42
CA ASP A 482 2.91 -0.45 -11.00
C ASP A 482 1.46 -0.85 -11.28
N LYS A 483 0.51 -0.42 -10.45
CA LYS A 483 -0.93 -0.65 -10.70
C LYS A 483 -1.47 0.17 -11.87
N CYS A 484 -0.98 1.39 -12.13
CA CYS A 484 -1.35 2.14 -13.34
C CYS A 484 -0.82 1.45 -14.59
N VAL A 485 0.47 1.09 -14.59
CA VAL A 485 1.13 0.36 -15.68
C VAL A 485 0.39 -0.94 -16.01
N PHE A 486 0.04 -1.72 -14.99
CA PHE A 486 -0.72 -2.95 -15.17
C PHE A 486 -2.14 -2.71 -15.70
N ILE A 487 -2.89 -1.74 -15.15
CA ILE A 487 -4.26 -1.46 -15.60
C ILE A 487 -4.29 -0.99 -17.06
N ASP A 488 -3.34 -0.16 -17.46
CA ASP A 488 -3.21 0.26 -18.85
C ASP A 488 -2.90 -0.92 -19.77
N LEU A 489 -1.93 -1.77 -19.38
CA LEU A 489 -1.56 -2.95 -20.14
C LEU A 489 -2.73 -3.93 -20.31
N ILE A 490 -3.41 -4.29 -19.22
CA ILE A 490 -4.45 -5.33 -19.22
C ILE A 490 -5.74 -4.89 -19.93
N LEU A 491 -6.04 -3.59 -19.93
CA LEU A 491 -7.20 -3.02 -20.63
C LEU A 491 -6.92 -2.68 -22.11
N SER A 492 -5.66 -2.46 -22.47
CA SER A 492 -5.25 -2.09 -23.84
C SER A 492 -5.74 -3.02 -24.96
N PRO A 493 -5.85 -4.36 -24.77
CA PRO A 493 -6.47 -5.22 -25.78
C PRO A 493 -7.92 -4.86 -26.09
N PHE A 494 -8.66 -4.32 -25.12
CA PHE A 494 -10.12 -4.25 -25.18
C PHE A 494 -10.67 -2.83 -25.28
N LEU A 495 -9.95 -1.81 -24.79
CA LEU A 495 -10.38 -0.41 -24.86
C LEU A 495 -9.69 0.38 -25.98
N PRO A 496 -10.42 1.25 -26.72
CA PRO A 496 -9.84 2.26 -27.59
C PRO A 496 -8.72 3.05 -26.90
N ARG A 497 -7.63 3.33 -27.62
CA ARG A 497 -6.56 4.20 -27.12
C ARG A 497 -7.10 5.53 -26.58
N THR A 498 -8.04 6.16 -27.29
CA THR A 498 -8.65 7.43 -26.86
C THR A 498 -9.43 7.32 -25.55
N GLU A 499 -9.93 6.14 -25.21
CA GLU A 499 -10.64 5.90 -23.96
C GLU A 499 -9.66 5.68 -22.81
N LEU A 500 -8.55 4.97 -23.04
CA LEU A 500 -7.45 4.84 -22.07
C LEU A 500 -6.79 6.18 -21.77
N ASP A 501 -6.52 6.98 -22.80
CA ASP A 501 -6.04 8.35 -22.65
C ASP A 501 -6.97 9.21 -21.77
N ALA A 502 -8.28 9.08 -21.95
CA ALA A 502 -9.27 9.76 -21.11
C ALA A 502 -9.32 9.22 -19.67
N ILE A 503 -9.21 7.91 -19.47
CA ILE A 503 -9.16 7.28 -18.13
C ILE A 503 -7.94 7.78 -17.34
N PHE A 504 -6.78 7.86 -18.00
CA PHE A 504 -5.52 8.29 -17.40
C PHE A 504 -5.31 9.81 -17.44
N ASP A 505 -6.28 10.58 -17.93
CA ASP A 505 -6.20 12.05 -18.00
C ASP A 505 -4.92 12.51 -18.73
N GLY A 506 -4.70 11.95 -19.93
CA GLY A 506 -3.54 12.24 -20.78
C GLY A 506 -2.22 11.61 -20.33
N ARG A 507 -2.22 10.78 -19.27
CA ARG A 507 -1.03 10.15 -18.68
C ARG A 507 -1.01 8.64 -18.86
N GLU A 508 -1.44 8.18 -20.03
CA GLU A 508 -1.47 6.76 -20.36
C GLU A 508 -0.05 6.14 -20.24
N PRO A 509 0.14 5.12 -19.38
CA PRO A 509 1.44 4.50 -19.16
C PRO A 509 2.17 3.99 -20.43
N LEU A 510 1.47 3.36 -21.38
CA LEU A 510 2.01 2.86 -22.66
C LEU A 510 2.39 4.01 -23.62
N ALA A 511 1.97 5.23 -23.35
CA ALA A 511 2.44 6.42 -24.05
C ALA A 511 3.71 7.02 -23.43
N ASN A 512 4.24 6.43 -22.34
CA ASN A 512 5.39 6.93 -21.59
C ASN A 512 6.57 5.93 -21.57
N PRO A 513 7.54 6.07 -22.50
CA PRO A 513 8.73 5.20 -22.55
C PRO A 513 9.61 5.23 -21.29
N ALA A 514 9.50 6.27 -20.44
CA ALA A 514 10.23 6.33 -19.18
C ALA A 514 9.79 5.24 -18.17
N LEU A 515 8.65 4.58 -18.41
CA LEU A 515 8.14 3.49 -17.59
C LEU A 515 8.58 2.09 -18.08
N ALA A 516 9.50 2.01 -19.05
CA ALA A 516 9.98 0.75 -19.64
C ALA A 516 10.32 -0.32 -18.60
N ASP A 517 11.09 0.02 -17.57
CA ASP A 517 11.52 -0.95 -16.57
C ASP A 517 10.35 -1.55 -15.78
N ARG A 518 9.24 -0.81 -15.59
CA ARG A 518 8.05 -1.34 -14.94
C ARG A 518 7.31 -2.33 -15.83
N PHE A 519 7.16 -2.04 -17.12
CA PHE A 519 6.59 -2.99 -18.08
C PHE A 519 7.44 -4.25 -18.18
N ARG A 520 8.77 -4.11 -18.28
CA ARG A 520 9.69 -5.26 -18.35
C ARG A 520 9.59 -6.19 -17.14
N ARG A 521 9.35 -5.65 -15.94
CA ARG A 521 9.08 -6.45 -14.73
C ARG A 521 7.77 -7.22 -14.83
N LEU A 522 6.69 -6.60 -15.31
CA LEU A 522 5.41 -7.29 -15.52
C LEU A 522 5.54 -8.40 -16.58
N LEU A 523 6.36 -8.18 -17.60
CA LEU A 523 6.60 -9.10 -18.71
C LEU A 523 7.69 -10.15 -18.42
N ALA A 524 8.36 -10.07 -17.27
CA ALA A 524 9.53 -10.86 -16.90
C ALA A 524 10.60 -10.93 -18.01
N THR A 525 10.91 -9.79 -18.63
CA THR A 525 12.00 -9.64 -19.62
C THR A 525 13.31 -9.15 -19.01
N VAL A 526 13.29 -8.88 -17.70
CA VAL A 526 14.47 -8.59 -16.88
C VAL A 526 14.55 -9.59 -15.74
N ASP A 527 15.76 -9.88 -15.28
CA ASP A 527 16.01 -10.75 -14.12
C ASP A 527 15.75 -9.98 -12.80
N ASP A 528 14.49 -9.58 -12.62
CA ASP A 528 13.97 -8.88 -11.46
C ASP A 528 12.63 -9.52 -11.09
N PRO A 529 12.41 -9.92 -9.83
CA PRO A 529 11.16 -10.55 -9.42
C PRO A 529 9.93 -9.67 -9.71
N LYS A 530 8.79 -10.35 -9.96
CA LYS A 530 7.48 -9.71 -10.06
C LYS A 530 7.28 -8.76 -8.86
N PRO A 531 6.83 -7.51 -9.07
CA PRO A 531 6.61 -6.59 -7.97
C PRO A 531 5.64 -7.19 -6.94
N PHE A 532 5.89 -6.92 -5.66
CA PHE A 532 4.96 -7.25 -4.57
C PHE A 532 3.77 -6.28 -4.58
N GLU A 533 2.98 -6.40 -5.64
CA GLU A 533 1.82 -5.56 -5.94
C GLU A 533 0.70 -6.45 -6.48
N CYS A 534 -0.55 -5.98 -6.38
CA CYS A 534 -1.72 -6.68 -6.90
C CYS A 534 -1.84 -6.50 -8.41
N VAL A 535 -0.93 -7.11 -9.16
CA VAL A 535 -0.89 -7.13 -10.63
C VAL A 535 -0.99 -8.57 -11.13
N GLY A 536 -1.49 -8.75 -12.36
CA GLY A 536 -1.74 -10.06 -12.98
C GLY A 536 -0.49 -10.90 -13.20
N ASP A 537 -0.67 -12.15 -13.64
CA ASP A 537 0.45 -13.05 -13.92
C ASP A 537 1.26 -12.62 -15.15
N VAL A 538 2.49 -13.13 -15.27
CA VAL A 538 3.40 -12.84 -16.39
C VAL A 538 2.75 -13.23 -17.72
N ASP A 539 2.13 -14.41 -17.77
CA ASP A 539 1.46 -14.90 -18.98
C ASP A 539 0.30 -13.98 -19.40
N GLU A 540 -0.41 -13.41 -18.43
CA GLU A 540 -1.51 -12.47 -18.68
C GLU A 540 -1.01 -11.13 -19.19
N CYS A 541 0.08 -10.61 -18.61
CA CYS A 541 0.72 -9.38 -19.06
C CYS A 541 1.27 -9.52 -20.49
N ARG A 542 1.87 -10.67 -20.80
CA ARG A 542 2.39 -10.97 -22.16
C ARG A 542 1.26 -11.11 -23.17
N ALA A 543 0.20 -11.85 -22.84
CA ALA A 543 -0.97 -11.97 -23.71
C ALA A 543 -1.62 -10.61 -23.96
N ALA A 544 -1.76 -9.78 -22.91
CA ALA A 544 -2.28 -8.42 -23.05
C ALA A 544 -1.41 -7.55 -23.96
N LEU A 545 -0.08 -7.63 -23.83
CA LEU A 545 0.85 -6.89 -24.69
C LEU A 545 0.69 -7.27 -26.17
N VAL A 546 0.69 -8.57 -26.47
CA VAL A 546 0.58 -9.09 -27.84
C VAL A 546 -0.77 -8.69 -28.45
N LEU A 547 -1.88 -8.93 -27.75
CA LEU A 547 -3.21 -8.54 -28.22
C LEU A 547 -3.36 -7.02 -28.39
N ALA A 548 -2.74 -6.21 -27.53
CA ALA A 548 -2.75 -4.75 -27.67
C ALA A 548 -2.01 -4.29 -28.92
N ALA A 549 -0.88 -4.91 -29.27
CA ALA A 549 -0.08 -4.57 -30.44
C ALA A 549 -0.77 -4.90 -31.78
N GLU A 550 -1.68 -5.87 -31.79
CA GLU A 550 -2.49 -6.22 -32.96
C GLU A 550 -3.59 -5.20 -33.29
N ARG A 551 -3.90 -4.30 -32.36
CA ARG A 551 -4.98 -3.33 -32.56
C ARG A 551 -4.63 -2.30 -33.61
N ALA A 552 -5.60 -2.01 -34.48
CA ALA A 552 -5.44 -1.02 -35.54
C ALA A 552 -5.11 0.40 -35.00
N ASP A 553 -5.65 0.78 -33.84
CA ASP A 553 -5.39 2.06 -33.19
C ASP A 553 -4.06 2.09 -32.39
N ARG A 554 -3.26 1.02 -32.46
CA ARG A 554 -1.96 0.86 -31.80
C ARG A 554 -0.80 0.54 -32.77
N ASN A 555 -1.04 0.61 -34.09
CA ASN A 555 -0.07 0.23 -35.13
C ASN A 555 0.66 1.43 -35.79
N GLY A 556 0.73 2.57 -35.10
CA GLY A 556 1.36 3.82 -35.58
C GLY A 556 2.73 4.08 -34.94
N PRO A 557 3.57 4.98 -35.52
CA PRO A 557 4.89 5.33 -34.98
C PRO A 557 4.84 5.91 -33.54
N GLU A 558 3.73 6.55 -33.17
CA GLU A 558 3.45 7.03 -31.81
C GLU A 558 3.35 5.91 -30.77
N HIS A 559 3.16 4.66 -31.21
CA HIS A 559 3.12 3.47 -30.37
C HIS A 559 4.38 2.60 -30.50
N SER A 560 5.48 3.16 -31.02
CA SER A 560 6.76 2.45 -31.16
C SER A 560 7.25 1.80 -29.85
N PHE A 561 6.96 2.38 -28.70
CA PHE A 561 7.30 1.79 -27.40
C PHE A 561 6.53 0.48 -27.11
N LEU A 562 5.25 0.39 -27.48
CA LEU A 562 4.47 -0.85 -27.36
C LEU A 562 5.10 -1.96 -28.21
N HIS A 563 5.43 -1.68 -29.47
CA HIS A 563 6.06 -2.64 -30.38
C HIS A 563 7.48 -2.99 -29.97
N GLN A 564 8.23 -2.05 -29.40
CA GLN A 564 9.53 -2.35 -28.79
C GLN A 564 9.40 -3.39 -27.66
N LEU A 565 8.39 -3.28 -26.79
CA LEU A 565 8.17 -4.27 -25.73
C LEU A 565 7.82 -5.66 -26.30
N VAL A 566 7.07 -5.71 -27.42
CA VAL A 566 6.78 -6.98 -28.13
C VAL A 566 8.06 -7.58 -28.70
N ASP A 567 8.91 -6.77 -29.33
CA ASP A 567 10.20 -7.22 -29.87
C ASP A 567 11.12 -7.77 -28.77
N GLU A 568 11.12 -7.12 -27.58
CA GLU A 568 11.90 -7.54 -26.41
C GLU A 568 11.47 -8.91 -25.85
N LEU A 569 10.22 -9.35 -26.04
CA LEU A 569 9.78 -10.70 -25.63
C LEU A 569 10.45 -11.81 -26.44
N GLY A 570 10.73 -11.53 -27.72
CA GLY A 570 11.22 -12.49 -28.69
C GLY A 570 10.13 -13.44 -29.23
N PRO A 571 10.35 -14.05 -30.42
CA PRO A 571 9.29 -14.74 -31.17
C PRO A 571 8.61 -15.88 -30.42
N ALA A 572 9.37 -16.68 -29.67
CA ALA A 572 8.84 -17.84 -28.95
C ALA A 572 7.90 -17.44 -27.80
N ALA A 573 8.19 -16.34 -27.10
CA ALA A 573 7.32 -15.85 -26.04
C ALA A 573 6.06 -15.17 -26.60
N VAL A 574 6.16 -14.53 -27.77
CA VAL A 574 5.01 -13.99 -28.51
C VAL A 574 4.07 -15.11 -28.96
N GLU A 575 4.61 -16.17 -29.59
CA GLU A 575 3.83 -17.35 -30.01
C GLU A 575 3.13 -18.01 -28.81
N ALA A 576 3.85 -18.21 -27.69
CA ALA A 576 3.26 -18.77 -26.48
C ALA A 576 2.17 -17.88 -25.86
N ALA A 577 2.34 -16.56 -25.90
CA ALA A 577 1.37 -15.60 -25.41
C ALA A 577 0.09 -15.58 -26.27
N ASP A 578 0.24 -15.64 -27.60
CA ASP A 578 -0.87 -15.72 -28.54
C ASP A 578 -1.66 -17.03 -28.35
N ASP A 579 -0.98 -18.18 -28.39
CA ASP A 579 -1.58 -19.50 -28.16
C ASP A 579 -2.25 -19.60 -26.78
N GLY A 580 -1.65 -18.98 -25.75
CA GLY A 580 -2.14 -18.97 -24.38
C GLY A 580 -3.34 -18.06 -24.15
N SER A 581 -3.50 -17.00 -24.95
CA SER A 581 -4.51 -15.95 -24.74
C SER A 581 -5.95 -16.51 -24.73
N ALA A 582 -6.26 -17.44 -25.63
CA ALA A 582 -7.57 -18.07 -25.72
C ALA A 582 -7.93 -18.90 -24.47
N ARG A 583 -6.91 -19.43 -23.78
CA ARG A 583 -7.08 -20.16 -22.51
C ARG A 583 -7.32 -19.18 -21.36
N LEU A 584 -6.58 -18.07 -21.32
CA LEU A 584 -6.74 -17.03 -20.30
C LEU A 584 -8.11 -16.36 -20.38
N LEU A 585 -8.72 -16.30 -21.57
CA LEU A 585 -10.07 -15.78 -21.80
C LEU A 585 -11.19 -16.80 -21.56
N ARG A 586 -10.95 -17.85 -20.77
CA ARG A 586 -11.96 -18.85 -20.37
C ARG A 586 -11.85 -19.18 -18.88
N PRO A 587 -12.91 -19.74 -18.26
CA PRO A 587 -12.82 -20.28 -16.92
C PRO A 587 -11.65 -21.28 -16.77
N MET A 588 -10.94 -21.20 -15.67
CA MET A 588 -9.74 -21.93 -15.31
C MET A 588 -9.84 -22.43 -13.87
N GLY A 589 -9.06 -23.46 -13.53
CA GLY A 589 -8.81 -23.77 -12.13
C GLY A 589 -9.98 -24.36 -11.36
N VAL A 590 -9.76 -24.54 -10.06
CA VAL A 590 -10.79 -24.97 -9.10
C VAL A 590 -11.45 -23.74 -8.47
N HIS A 591 -12.73 -23.83 -8.15
CA HIS A 591 -13.46 -22.75 -7.50
C HIS A 591 -14.50 -23.30 -6.51
N HIS A 592 -14.98 -22.42 -5.62
CA HIS A 592 -15.98 -22.76 -4.60
C HIS A 592 -17.34 -22.09 -4.84
N ILE A 593 -17.56 -21.54 -6.04
CA ILE A 593 -18.82 -20.90 -6.44
C ILE A 593 -19.97 -21.94 -6.37
N PRO A 594 -21.07 -21.63 -5.66
CA PRO A 594 -22.23 -22.52 -5.60
C PRO A 594 -22.86 -22.80 -6.97
N ASP A 595 -23.30 -24.05 -7.20
CA ASP A 595 -23.90 -24.49 -8.47
C ASP A 595 -25.08 -23.62 -8.93
N ALA A 596 -25.91 -23.14 -7.98
CA ALA A 596 -27.03 -22.26 -8.28
C ALA A 596 -26.59 -20.95 -8.95
N LEU A 597 -25.44 -20.39 -8.52
CA LEU A 597 -24.88 -19.18 -9.11
C LEU A 597 -24.15 -19.47 -10.41
N LEU A 598 -23.48 -20.62 -10.53
CA LEU A 598 -22.85 -21.06 -11.79
C LEU A 598 -23.87 -21.28 -12.91
N ALA A 599 -25.04 -21.81 -12.57
CA ALA A 599 -26.12 -22.05 -13.52
C ALA A 599 -26.83 -20.74 -13.93
N ALA A 600 -26.88 -19.75 -13.04
CA ALA A 600 -27.60 -18.51 -13.25
C ALA A 600 -26.75 -17.44 -13.95
N ALA A 601 -25.49 -17.27 -13.55
CA ALA A 601 -24.62 -16.21 -14.07
C ALA A 601 -24.00 -16.59 -15.44
N PRO A 602 -23.80 -15.63 -16.36
CA PRO A 602 -23.15 -15.86 -17.65
C PRO A 602 -21.63 -16.02 -17.45
N LEU A 603 -21.24 -17.17 -16.88
CA LEU A 603 -19.85 -17.56 -16.65
C LEU A 603 -19.29 -18.43 -17.80
N ARG A 604 -20.07 -18.61 -18.88
CA ARG A 604 -19.70 -19.36 -20.09
C ARG A 604 -19.32 -18.46 -21.24
#